data_AF-A0A377G8P2-F1
#
_entry.id   AF-A0A377G8P2-F1
#
_cell.length_a   1.000
_cell.length_b   1.000
_cell.length_c   1.000
_cell.angle_alpha   90.00
_cell.angle_beta   90.00
_cell.angle_gamma   90.00
#
_symmetry.space_group_name_H-M   'P 1'
#
loop_
_entity.id
_entity.type
_entity.pdbx_description
1 polymer ?
#
loop_
_entity_poly.entity_id
_entity_poly.type
_entity_poly.pdbx_seq_one_letter_code
_entity_poly.pdbx_strand_id
1 'polypeptide(L)'
;MKLKLLIGFTAAALALAHVAHADFTFYSGANTCENVPGNWSGSGKATNWLIGECVYNGAGTISALDMDGNFSIEVNSDKRSGSLVCPEHNTTKLKGVCVNGVVTIKTEYGNLNGIFSKDSGSAKGKLNVSPGMDVEVSIQFNRVG
;
A
#
# COMPACT_ATOMS: atom_id res chain seq x y z
N MET A 1 6.95 4.94 -60.71
CA MET A 1 6.93 3.64 -59.98
C MET A 1 8.18 3.60 -59.10
N LYS A 2 8.19 3.44 -57.77
CA LYS A 2 7.19 3.00 -56.79
C LYS A 2 7.38 3.83 -55.52
N LEU A 3 6.31 4.50 -55.12
CA LEU A 3 6.08 4.97 -53.76
C LEU A 3 5.85 3.74 -52.86
N LYS A 4 6.17 3.86 -51.57
CA LYS A 4 5.79 2.99 -50.43
C LYS A 4 6.76 1.84 -50.12
N LEU A 5 7.52 2.02 -49.04
CA LEU A 5 7.84 1.00 -48.01
C LEU A 5 9.02 1.53 -47.18
N LEU A 6 8.79 2.44 -46.22
CA LEU A 6 9.76 2.75 -45.15
C LEU A 6 9.12 3.61 -44.03
N ILE A 7 7.82 3.40 -43.76
CA ILE A 7 7.14 3.91 -42.56
C ILE A 7 6.54 2.67 -41.90
N GLY A 8 7.37 1.90 -41.20
CA GLY A 8 6.93 0.61 -40.67
C GLY A 8 7.80 -0.02 -39.59
N PHE A 9 8.83 0.67 -39.10
CA PHE A 9 9.73 0.09 -38.09
C PHE A 9 9.99 0.95 -36.85
N THR A 10 9.45 2.18 -36.78
CA THR A 10 9.56 3.01 -35.56
C THR A 10 8.34 2.92 -34.64
N ALA A 11 7.20 2.41 -35.10
CA ALA A 11 6.01 2.22 -34.25
C ALA A 11 6.05 0.93 -33.39
N ALA A 12 6.90 -0.04 -33.73
CA ALA A 12 7.03 -1.28 -32.96
C ALA A 12 7.88 -1.12 -31.68
N ALA A 13 8.79 -0.15 -31.63
CA ALA A 13 9.62 0.09 -30.45
C ALA A 13 8.85 0.77 -29.30
N LEU A 14 7.82 1.57 -29.61
CA LEU A 14 6.97 2.23 -28.61
C LEU A 14 5.92 1.29 -27.99
N ALA A 15 5.57 0.18 -28.65
CA ALA A 15 4.64 -0.81 -28.10
C ALA A 15 5.29 -1.71 -27.02
N LEU A 16 6.63 -1.81 -26.98
CA LEU A 16 7.37 -2.63 -26.01
C LEU A 16 7.76 -1.86 -24.74
N ALA A 17 7.55 -0.55 -24.69
CA ALA A 17 7.78 0.25 -23.48
C ALA A 17 6.64 0.11 -22.45
N HIS A 18 5.47 -0.42 -22.83
CA HIS A 18 4.31 -0.58 -21.95
C HIS A 18 4.37 -1.81 -21.04
N VAL A 19 5.44 -2.62 -21.12
CA VAL A 19 5.64 -3.80 -20.25
C VAL A 19 6.76 -3.62 -19.24
N ALA A 20 7.36 -2.42 -19.17
CA ALA A 20 8.22 -2.06 -18.05
C ALA A 20 7.36 -1.74 -16.81
N HIS A 21 6.64 -2.75 -16.32
CA HIS A 21 6.28 -2.80 -14.91
C HIS A 21 7.59 -3.02 -14.16
N ALA A 22 8.19 -1.93 -13.67
CA ALA A 22 9.20 -2.06 -12.65
C ALA A 22 8.47 -2.53 -11.38
N ASP A 23 8.31 -3.85 -11.26
CA ASP A 23 8.00 -4.47 -9.99
C ASP A 23 9.23 -4.30 -9.10
N PHE A 24 9.23 -3.23 -8.31
CA PHE A 24 10.23 -3.06 -7.27
C PHE A 24 9.91 -4.04 -6.13
N THR A 25 10.44 -5.25 -6.24
CA THR A 25 10.50 -6.18 -5.10
C THR A 25 11.61 -5.70 -4.17
N PHE A 26 11.22 -5.04 -3.08
CA PHE A 26 12.14 -4.76 -1.98
C PHE A 26 12.29 -6.01 -1.13
N TYR A 27 13.49 -6.59 -1.10
CA TYR A 27 13.85 -7.66 -0.17
C TYR A 27 14.18 -7.06 1.19
N SER A 28 13.51 -7.51 2.25
CA SER A 28 13.88 -7.15 3.62
C SER A 28 15.07 -8.01 4.07
N GLY A 29 15.96 -7.45 4.89
CA GLY A 29 17.14 -8.14 5.43
C GLY A 29 16.84 -9.28 6.43
N ALA A 30 15.58 -9.66 6.59
CA ALA A 30 15.16 -10.81 7.38
C ALA A 30 14.03 -11.53 6.62
N ASN A 31 14.29 -12.74 6.16
CA ASN A 31 13.34 -13.61 5.42
C ASN A 31 12.13 -14.06 6.27
N THR A 32 11.86 -13.42 7.42
CA THR A 32 10.86 -13.90 8.38
C THR A 32 9.78 -12.84 8.62
N CYS A 33 8.52 -13.31 8.62
CA CYS A 33 7.34 -12.51 8.93
C CYS A 33 7.09 -12.37 10.44
N GLU A 34 8.07 -12.76 11.26
CA GLU A 34 7.99 -12.82 12.73
C GLU A 34 7.75 -11.46 13.36
N ASN A 35 8.21 -10.39 12.70
CA ASN A 35 8.04 -9.03 13.19
C ASN A 35 6.67 -8.43 12.85
N VAL A 36 5.79 -9.13 12.14
CA VAL A 36 4.47 -8.60 11.72
C VAL A 36 3.45 -8.59 12.87
N PRO A 37 3.23 -9.68 13.62
CA PRO A 37 2.25 -9.71 14.71
C PRO A 37 2.59 -8.75 15.85
N GLY A 38 1.56 -8.17 16.46
CA GLY A 38 1.69 -7.31 17.64
C GLY A 38 0.86 -6.04 17.56
N ASN A 39 1.08 -5.16 18.53
CA ASN A 39 0.42 -3.86 18.59
C ASN A 39 1.30 -2.77 18.00
N TRP A 40 0.68 -1.85 17.29
CA TRP A 40 1.34 -0.80 16.53
C TRP A 40 0.59 0.51 16.72
N SER A 41 1.33 1.62 16.73
CA SER A 41 0.76 2.96 16.65
C SER A 41 1.57 3.84 15.73
N GLY A 42 0.93 4.79 15.08
CA GLY A 42 1.57 5.56 14.03
C GLY A 42 0.71 6.64 13.45
N SER A 43 1.14 7.13 12.28
CA SER A 43 0.41 8.11 11.50
C SER A 43 0.34 7.69 10.04
N GLY A 44 -0.75 8.10 9.41
CA GLY A 44 -1.04 7.83 8.01
C GLY A 44 -1.43 9.11 7.29
N LYS A 45 -1.14 9.16 6.00
CA LYS A 45 -1.57 10.21 5.10
C LYS A 45 -2.23 9.58 3.89
N ALA A 46 -3.40 10.09 3.54
CA ALA A 46 -4.12 9.80 2.32
C ALA A 46 -4.17 11.06 1.45
N THR A 47 -3.85 10.97 0.17
CA THR A 47 -3.80 12.12 -0.73
C THR A 47 -4.46 11.80 -2.06
N ASN A 48 -5.34 12.69 -2.50
CA ASN A 48 -5.92 12.66 -3.83
C ASN A 48 -6.22 14.10 -4.30
N TRP A 49 -6.17 14.32 -5.61
CA TRP A 49 -6.31 15.63 -6.23
C TRP A 49 -7.63 16.36 -5.90
N LEU A 50 -8.71 15.61 -5.61
CA LEU A 50 -10.04 16.13 -5.32
C LEU A 50 -10.27 16.36 -3.83
N ILE A 51 -9.84 15.45 -2.96
CA ILE A 51 -10.07 15.53 -1.50
C ILE A 51 -8.96 16.30 -0.76
N GLY A 52 -7.84 16.55 -1.44
CA GLY A 52 -6.63 17.11 -0.86
C GLY A 52 -5.87 16.08 -0.03
N GLU A 53 -5.35 16.52 1.10
CA GLU A 53 -4.59 15.70 2.04
C GLU A 53 -5.41 15.44 3.31
N CYS A 54 -5.50 14.17 3.72
CA CYS A 54 -6.05 13.74 4.99
C CYS A 54 -4.94 13.07 5.82
N VAL A 55 -4.71 13.56 7.03
CA VAL A 55 -3.69 13.04 7.95
C VAL A 55 -4.38 12.43 9.16
N TYR A 56 -3.93 11.24 9.55
CA TYR A 56 -4.50 10.42 10.60
C TYR A 56 -3.42 10.01 11.60
N ASN A 57 -3.80 9.91 12.86
CA ASN A 57 -3.10 9.05 13.82
C ASN A 57 -3.84 7.72 13.87
N GLY A 58 -3.14 6.61 14.08
CA GLY A 58 -3.77 5.32 14.18
C GLY A 58 -3.07 4.39 15.15
N ALA A 59 -3.84 3.45 15.66
CA ALA A 59 -3.35 2.35 16.48
C ALA A 59 -4.06 1.07 16.05
N GLY A 60 -3.35 -0.05 16.10
CA GLY A 60 -3.92 -1.31 15.68
C GLY A 60 -3.15 -2.52 16.16
N THR A 61 -3.80 -3.66 16.03
CA THR A 61 -3.26 -4.96 16.41
C THR A 61 -3.25 -5.85 15.17
N ILE A 62 -2.12 -6.50 14.92
CA ILE A 62 -1.95 -7.51 13.89
C ILE A 62 -1.92 -8.88 14.56
N SER A 63 -2.78 -9.79 14.09
CA SER A 63 -2.85 -11.15 14.60
C SER A 63 -1.59 -11.96 14.32
N ALA A 64 -1.46 -13.12 14.96
CA ALA A 64 -0.52 -14.14 14.50
C ALA A 64 -0.82 -14.52 13.03
N LEU A 65 0.23 -14.98 12.33
CA LEU A 65 0.13 -15.51 10.98
C LEU A 65 -0.35 -16.96 11.02
N ASP A 66 -1.18 -17.34 10.05
CA ASP A 66 -1.49 -18.75 9.80
C ASP A 66 -0.38 -19.45 8.98
N MET A 67 -0.58 -20.73 8.66
CA MET A 67 0.39 -21.53 7.90
C MET A 67 0.64 -21.00 6.48
N ASP A 68 -0.32 -20.25 5.93
CA ASP A 68 -0.24 -19.64 4.60
C ASP A 68 0.27 -18.19 4.66
N GLY A 69 0.65 -17.72 5.86
CA GLY A 69 1.15 -16.37 6.09
C GLY A 69 0.05 -15.30 6.14
N ASN A 70 -1.23 -15.67 6.19
CA ASN A 70 -2.31 -14.69 6.32
C ASN A 70 -2.44 -14.20 7.76
N PHE A 71 -2.85 -12.95 7.90
CA PHE A 71 -3.14 -12.32 9.18
C PHE A 71 -4.31 -11.34 9.07
N SER A 72 -4.86 -10.97 10.21
CA SER A 72 -5.88 -9.93 10.32
C SER A 72 -5.32 -8.70 11.03
N ILE A 73 -5.81 -7.53 10.64
CA ILE A 73 -5.46 -6.24 11.24
C ILE A 73 -6.74 -5.63 11.78
N GLU A 74 -6.75 -5.24 13.05
CA GLU A 74 -7.75 -4.34 13.59
C GLU A 74 -7.09 -2.98 13.78
N VAL A 75 -7.62 -1.94 13.12
CA VAL A 75 -7.03 -0.60 13.15
C VAL A 75 -8.10 0.44 13.46
N ASN A 76 -7.74 1.34 14.37
CA ASN A 76 -8.45 2.57 14.65
C ASN A 76 -7.64 3.73 14.09
N SER A 77 -8.30 4.68 13.45
CA SER A 77 -7.69 5.88 12.92
C SER A 77 -8.52 7.11 13.25
N ASP A 78 -7.86 8.14 13.76
CA ASP A 78 -8.43 9.42 14.13
C ASP A 78 -7.83 10.51 13.26
N LYS A 79 -8.69 11.33 12.66
CA LYS A 79 -8.26 12.45 11.83
C LYS A 79 -7.49 13.45 12.69
N ARG A 80 -6.31 13.80 12.21
CA ARG A 80 -5.48 14.86 12.76
C ARG A 80 -5.69 16.17 12.01
N SER A 81 -5.76 16.12 10.68
CA SER A 81 -5.99 17.27 9.82
C SER A 81 -6.48 16.85 8.44
N GLY A 82 -7.14 17.77 7.73
CA GLY A 82 -7.58 17.56 6.36
C GLY A 82 -8.91 18.26 6.08
N SER A 83 -9.45 18.03 4.89
CA SER A 83 -10.74 18.59 4.47
C SER A 83 -11.92 17.98 5.25
N LEU A 84 -13.10 18.60 5.14
CA LEU A 84 -14.34 18.12 5.76
C LEU A 84 -14.80 16.76 5.21
N VAL A 85 -14.34 16.39 4.01
CA VAL A 85 -14.65 15.07 3.42
C VAL A 85 -13.79 13.95 3.99
N CYS A 86 -12.69 14.27 4.69
CA CYS A 86 -11.90 13.29 5.41
C CYS A 86 -12.69 12.80 6.64
N PRO A 87 -12.99 11.48 6.76
CA PRO A 87 -13.66 10.93 7.93
C PRO A 87 -12.96 11.32 9.23
N GLU A 88 -13.71 11.65 10.28
CA GLU A 88 -13.16 12.04 11.60
C GLU A 88 -12.54 10.84 12.32
N HIS A 89 -13.25 9.71 12.34
CA HIS A 89 -12.83 8.49 13.01
C HIS A 89 -13.20 7.29 12.13
N ASN A 90 -12.35 6.27 12.15
CA ASN A 90 -12.66 5.01 11.49
C ASN A 90 -12.06 3.83 12.25
N THR A 91 -12.84 2.78 12.41
CA THR A 91 -12.41 1.48 12.92
C THR A 91 -12.65 0.46 11.82
N THR A 92 -11.62 -0.26 11.41
CA THR A 92 -11.76 -1.28 10.37
C THR A 92 -10.94 -2.52 10.63
N LYS A 93 -11.41 -3.62 10.06
CA LYS A 93 -10.72 -4.91 10.04
C LYS A 93 -10.23 -5.19 8.64
N LEU A 94 -8.92 -5.26 8.48
CA LEU A 94 -8.27 -5.58 7.22
C LEU A 94 -7.68 -6.98 7.27
N LYS A 95 -7.37 -7.51 6.09
CA LYS A 95 -6.62 -8.75 5.95
C LYS A 95 -5.26 -8.44 5.35
N GLY A 96 -4.27 -9.23 5.70
CA GLY A 96 -2.97 -9.17 5.05
C GLY A 96 -2.39 -10.55 4.84
N VAL A 97 -1.31 -10.58 4.07
CA VAL A 97 -0.52 -11.77 3.82
C VAL A 97 0.95 -11.39 3.89
N CYS A 98 1.75 -12.24 4.52
CA CYS A 98 3.20 -12.12 4.50
C CYS A 98 3.80 -13.43 4.00
N VAL A 99 4.49 -13.35 2.86
CA VAL A 99 5.18 -14.50 2.26
C VAL A 99 6.60 -14.07 1.96
N ASN A 100 7.58 -14.81 2.48
CA ASN A 100 9.01 -14.54 2.30
C ASN A 100 9.41 -13.09 2.67
N GLY A 101 8.86 -12.57 3.77
CA GLY A 101 9.12 -11.21 4.23
C GLY A 101 8.39 -10.10 3.45
N VAL A 102 7.64 -10.45 2.41
CA VAL A 102 6.83 -9.50 1.63
C VAL A 102 5.44 -9.37 2.26
N VAL A 103 5.15 -8.23 2.86
CA VAL A 103 3.85 -7.96 3.49
C VAL A 103 2.94 -7.21 2.52
N THR A 104 1.75 -7.76 2.29
CA THR A 104 0.67 -7.12 1.53
C THR A 104 -0.56 -6.98 2.41
N ILE A 105 -1.01 -5.75 2.62
CA ILE A 105 -2.27 -5.43 3.31
C ILE A 105 -3.35 -5.24 2.25
N LYS A 106 -4.41 -6.05 2.34
CA LYS A 106 -5.53 -6.05 1.41
C LYS A 106 -6.63 -5.12 1.93
N THR A 107 -7.03 -4.17 1.09
CA THR A 107 -8.19 -3.30 1.32
C THR A 107 -9.24 -3.57 0.24
N GLU A 108 -10.46 -3.07 0.43
CA GLU A 108 -11.49 -3.15 -0.60
C GLU A 108 -11.16 -2.33 -1.87
N TYR A 109 -10.22 -1.39 -1.77
CA TYR A 109 -9.82 -0.46 -2.84
C TYR A 109 -8.46 -0.79 -3.47
N GLY A 110 -7.83 -1.90 -3.08
CA GLY A 110 -6.50 -2.29 -3.54
C GLY A 110 -5.56 -2.71 -2.42
N ASN A 111 -4.28 -2.83 -2.74
CA ASN A 111 -3.26 -3.35 -1.82
C ASN A 111 -2.30 -2.25 -1.35
N LEU A 112 -1.88 -2.35 -0.09
CA LEU A 112 -0.74 -1.61 0.45
C LEU A 112 0.42 -2.58 0.67
N ASN A 113 1.61 -2.19 0.27
CA ASN A 113 2.82 -2.95 0.52
C ASN A 113 3.46 -2.47 1.82
N GLY A 114 3.68 -3.41 2.73
CA GLY A 114 4.21 -3.17 4.07
C GLY A 114 5.66 -3.60 4.21
N ILE A 115 6.40 -2.89 5.05
CA ILE A 115 7.73 -3.26 5.53
C ILE A 115 7.67 -3.21 7.06
N PHE A 116 8.03 -4.32 7.70
CA PHE A 116 8.02 -4.46 9.15
C PHE A 116 9.43 -4.80 9.63
N SER A 117 9.86 -4.09 10.66
CA SER A 117 11.03 -4.41 11.47
C SER A 117 10.58 -4.70 12.90
N LYS A 118 11.52 -5.02 13.78
CA LYS A 118 11.22 -5.31 15.18
C LYS A 118 10.41 -4.18 15.85
N ASP A 119 10.83 -2.93 15.66
CA ASP A 119 10.33 -1.80 16.44
C ASP A 119 9.55 -0.78 15.59
N SER A 120 9.66 -0.85 14.26
CA SER A 120 9.00 0.09 13.35
C SER A 120 8.56 -0.56 12.05
N GLY A 121 7.72 0.13 11.29
CA GLY A 121 7.39 -0.25 9.95
C GLY A 121 6.71 0.87 9.17
N SER A 122 6.44 0.56 7.91
CA SER A 122 5.74 1.46 7.00
C SER A 122 4.87 0.67 6.04
N ALA A 123 3.83 1.31 5.52
CA ALA A 123 3.03 0.76 4.45
C ALA A 123 2.70 1.85 3.43
N LYS A 124 2.70 1.50 2.15
CA LYS A 124 2.34 2.43 1.08
C LYS A 124 1.61 1.74 -0.05
N GLY A 125 0.74 2.48 -0.73
CA GLY A 125 0.04 1.98 -1.90
C GLY A 125 -0.88 3.03 -2.51
N LYS A 126 -1.43 2.67 -3.67
CA LYS A 126 -2.39 3.48 -4.40
C LYS A 126 -3.72 2.72 -4.41
N LEU A 127 -4.75 3.35 -3.86
CA LEU A 127 -6.08 2.77 -3.70
C LEU A 127 -7.03 3.38 -4.73
N ASN A 128 -7.76 2.55 -5.46
CA ASN A 128 -8.79 2.98 -6.40
C ASN A 128 -10.14 2.95 -5.70
N VAL A 129 -10.60 4.11 -5.26
CA VAL A 129 -11.80 4.28 -4.44
C VAL A 129 -13.06 4.49 -5.28
N SER A 130 -12.91 5.00 -6.52
CA SER A 130 -13.96 5.05 -7.53
C SER A 130 -13.34 5.25 -8.92
N PRO A 131 -14.09 5.01 -10.03
CA PRO A 131 -13.57 5.22 -11.38
C PRO A 131 -12.99 6.64 -11.57
N GLY A 132 -11.68 6.71 -11.86
CA GLY A 132 -10.95 7.99 -12.02
C GLY A 132 -10.51 8.66 -10.71
N MET A 133 -10.74 8.04 -9.55
CA MET A 133 -10.35 8.54 -8.23
C MET A 133 -9.37 7.57 -7.56
N ASP A 134 -8.10 7.95 -7.60
CA ASP A 134 -7.03 7.21 -6.94
C ASP A 134 -6.52 7.97 -5.73
N VAL A 135 -6.36 7.28 -4.61
CA VAL A 135 -5.82 7.82 -3.36
C VAL A 135 -4.46 7.20 -3.08
N GLU A 136 -3.44 8.04 -2.96
CA GLU A 136 -2.14 7.62 -2.48
C GLU A 136 -2.15 7.55 -0.96
N VAL A 137 -1.75 6.40 -0.42
CA VAL A 137 -1.71 6.15 1.02
C VAL A 137 -0.27 5.86 1.44
N SER A 138 0.17 6.52 2.51
CA SER A 138 1.45 6.26 3.16
C SER A 138 1.27 6.22 4.67
N ILE A 139 1.83 5.22 5.34
CA ILE A 139 1.69 4.98 6.78
C ILE A 139 3.08 4.72 7.36
N GLN A 140 3.35 5.30 8.52
CA GLN A 140 4.50 4.98 9.37
C GLN A 140 4.01 4.59 10.76
N PHE A 141 4.58 3.53 11.33
CA PHE A 141 4.14 3.02 12.61
C PHE A 141 5.30 2.43 13.42
N ASN A 142 5.14 2.44 14.73
CA ASN A 142 6.08 1.91 15.71
C ASN A 142 5.38 0.87 16.59
N ARG A 143 6.15 -0.13 17.03
CA ARG A 143 5.65 -1.18 17.90
C ARG A 143 5.28 -0.58 19.26
N VAL A 144 4.18 -1.05 19.83
CA VAL A 144 3.70 -0.64 21.15
C VAL A 144 3.69 -1.89 22.02
N GLY A 145 4.68 -2.01 22.90
CA GLY A 145 4.87 -3.18 23.76
C GLY A 145 6.32 -3.39 24.13
#